data_AF-A0A068N696-F1
#
_entry.id   AF-A0A068N696-F1
#
_cell.length_a   1.000
_cell.length_b   1.000
_cell.length_c   1.000
_cell.angle_alpha   90.00
_cell.angle_beta   90.00
_cell.angle_gamma   90.00
#
_symmetry.space_group_name_H-M   'P 1'
#
loop_
_entity.id
_entity.type
_entity.pdbx_description
1 polymer ?
#
loop_
_entity_poly.entity_id
_entity_poly.type
_entity_poly.pdbx_seq_one_letter_code
_entity_poly.pdbx_strand_id
1 'polypeptide(L)' 'MQRDQESLIDIANAIRRILRYTDEIDKVQLEINDEKLSAILYQITIIGEATRRISQDFRNQHPTIA' A
#
# COMPACT_ATOMS: atom_id res chain seq x y z
N MET A 1 7.87 -13.59 -11.83
CA MET A 1 7.40 -12.62 -12.83
C MET A 1 5.92 -12.27 -12.68
N GLN A 2 4.96 -13.15 -13.01
CA GLN A 2 3.51 -12.82 -12.88
C GLN A 2 3.11 -12.45 -11.44
N ARG A 3 3.58 -13.22 -10.46
CA ARG A 3 3.34 -12.97 -9.03
C ARG A 3 3.98 -11.67 -8.50
N ASP A 4 5.14 -11.29 -9.01
CA ASP A 4 5.79 -10.02 -8.65
C ASP A 4 4.96 -8.85 -9.19
N GLN A 5 4.52 -8.96 -10.45
CA GLN A 5 3.66 -7.96 -11.09
C GLN A 5 2.32 -7.80 -10.37
N GLU A 6 1.67 -8.90 -9.98
CA GLU A 6 0.45 -8.87 -9.15
C GLU A 6 0.70 -8.14 -7.83
N SER A 7 1.83 -8.42 -7.16
CA SER A 7 2.19 -7.76 -5.91
C SER A 7 2.40 -6.25 -6.08
N LEU A 8 3.01 -5.82 -7.19
CA LEU A 8 3.14 -4.39 -7.51
C LEU A 8 1.78 -3.73 -7.81
N ILE A 9 0.87 -4.44 -8.47
CA ILE A 9 -0.49 -3.96 -8.74
C ILE A 9 -1.26 -3.80 -7.43
N ASP A 10 -1.15 -4.76 -6.50
CA ASP A 10 -1.74 -4.67 -5.17
C ASP A 10 -1.25 -3.43 -4.41
N ILE A 11 0.07 -3.20 -4.40
CA ILE A 11 0.70 -2.03 -3.77
C ILE A 11 0.16 -0.73 -4.40
N ALA A 12 0.19 -0.63 -5.73
CA ALA A 12 -0.27 0.56 -6.44
C ALA A 12 -1.75 0.85 -6.17
N ASN A 13 -2.59 -0.18 -6.13
CA ASN A 13 -4.01 -0.04 -5.83
C ASN A 13 -4.28 0.36 -4.38
N ALA A 14 -3.53 -0.19 -3.42
CA ALA A 14 -3.62 0.19 -2.01
C ALA A 14 -3.20 1.66 -1.80
N ILE A 15 -2.10 2.11 -2.42
CA ILE A 15 -1.66 3.51 -2.36
C ILE A 15 -2.72 4.45 -2.94
N ARG A 16 -3.29 4.14 -4.11
CA ARG A 16 -4.37 4.94 -4.70
C ARG A 16 -5.59 5.05 -3.80
N ARG A 17 -5.95 3.97 -3.09
CA ARG A 17 -7.05 3.97 -2.12
C ARG A 17 -6.72 4.87 -0.93
N ILE A 18 -5.51 4.77 -0.37
CA ILE A 18 -5.07 5.65 0.72
C ILE A 18 -5.18 7.11 0.29
N LEU A 19 -4.59 7.48 -0.85
CA LEU A 19 -4.62 8.84 -1.38
C LEU A 19 -6.06 9.36 -1.51
N ARG A 20 -6.97 8.54 -2.06
CA ARG A 20 -8.39 8.88 -2.17
C ARG A 20 -9.08 9.03 -0.80
N TYR A 21 -8.75 8.21 0.19
CA TYR A 21 -9.33 8.31 1.53
C TYR A 21 -8.85 9.55 2.28
N THR A 22 -7.61 9.95 2.02
CA THR A 22 -6.97 11.16 2.56
C THR A 22 -7.20 12.41 1.72
N ASP A 23 -7.94 12.30 0.62
CA ASP A 23 -8.27 13.46 -0.21
C ASP A 23 -9.25 14.36 0.56
N GLU A 24 -8.99 15.66 0.55
CA GLU A 24 -9.81 16.70 1.20
C GLU A 24 -10.11 16.49 2.70
N ILE A 25 -9.30 15.70 3.41
CA ILE A 25 -9.42 15.51 4.87
C ILE A 25 -8.15 16.00 5.57
N ASP A 26 -8.31 16.84 6.58
CA ASP A 26 -7.20 17.23 7.43
C ASP A 26 -6.89 16.17 8.50
N LYS A 27 -5.80 16.39 9.22
CA LYS A 27 -5.33 15.45 10.25
C LYS A 27 -6.36 15.26 11.39
N VAL A 28 -7.00 16.33 11.86
CA VAL A 28 -7.93 16.28 13.00
C VAL A 28 -9.19 15.52 12.60
N GLN A 29 -9.71 15.80 11.41
CA GLN A 29 -10.86 15.09 10.84
C GLN A 29 -10.57 13.61 10.64
N LEU A 30 -9.35 13.25 10.26
CA LEU A 30 -8.95 11.86 10.14
C LEU A 30 -8.80 11.18 11.51
N GLU A 31 -8.19 11.85 12.49
CA GLU A 31 -7.95 11.31 13.84
C GLU A 31 -9.23 10.94 14.58
N ILE A 32 -10.34 11.64 14.34
CA ILE A 32 -11.64 11.36 14.96
C ILE A 32 -12.51 10.38 14.15
N ASN A 33 -12.02 9.89 13.00
CA ASN A 33 -12.76 8.99 12.11
C ASN A 33 -12.17 7.58 12.13
N ASP A 34 -12.59 6.78 13.11
CA ASP A 34 -12.10 5.41 13.35
C ASP A 34 -12.27 4.48 12.13
N GLU A 35 -13.39 4.60 11.41
CA GLU A 35 -13.66 3.78 10.22
C GLU A 35 -12.67 4.09 9.10
N LYS A 36 -12.39 5.38 8.86
CA LYS A 36 -11.46 5.82 7.83
C LYS A 36 -10.01 5.49 8.21
N LEU A 37 -9.63 5.67 9.48
CA LEU A 37 -8.34 5.21 10.00
C LEU A 37 -8.17 3.70 9.79
N SER A 38 -9.19 2.91 10.13
CA SER A 38 -9.18 1.46 9.94
C SER A 38 -9.06 1.07 8.47
N ALA A 39 -9.76 1.77 7.58
CA ALA A 39 -9.68 1.54 6.14
C ALA A 39 -8.28 1.86 5.57
N ILE A 40 -7.65 2.94 6.02
CA ILE A 40 -6.27 3.30 5.65
C ILE A 40 -5.28 2.27 6.19
N LEU A 41 -5.40 1.90 7.47
CA LEU A 41 -4.54 0.91 8.11
C LEU A 41 -4.61 -0.43 7.37
N TYR A 42 -5.81 -0.85 6.95
CA TYR A 42 -5.99 -2.05 6.14
C TYR A 42 -5.24 -1.98 4.80
N GLN A 43 -5.24 -0.83 4.12
CA GLN A 43 -4.44 -0.67 2.90
C GLN A 43 -2.93 -0.75 3.18
N ILE A 44 -2.45 -0.18 4.30
CA ILE A 44 -1.05 -0.29 4.71
C ILE A 44 -0.67 -1.76 4.96
N THR A 45 -1.55 -2.54 5.60
CA THR A 45 -1.34 -3.98 5.79
C THR A 45 -1.24 -4.72 4.46
N ILE A 46 -2.10 -4.40 3.48
CA ILE A 46 -2.01 -4.98 2.12
C ILE A 46 -0.65 -4.68 1.48
N ILE A 47 -0.16 -3.43 1.59
CA ILE A 47 1.15 -3.04 1.05
C ILE A 47 2.26 -3.87 1.70
N GLY A 48 2.25 -4.01 3.02
CA GLY A 48 3.25 -4.80 3.74
C GLY A 48 3.27 -6.27 3.30
N GLU A 49 2.10 -6.89 3.20
CA GLU A 49 1.95 -8.27 2.74
C GLU A 49 2.36 -8.46 1.28
N ALA A 50 1.96 -7.54 0.39
CA ALA A 50 2.37 -7.58 -1.02
C ALA A 50 3.88 -7.38 -1.19
N THR A 51 4.50 -6.52 -0.39
CA THR A 51 5.97 -6.31 -0.41
C THR A 51 6.72 -7.60 -0.04
N ARG A 52 6.21 -8.39 0.91
CA ARG A 52 6.78 -9.69 1.29
C ARG A 52 6.65 -10.76 0.19
N ARG A 53 5.68 -10.61 -0.73
CA ARG A 53 5.47 -11.54 -1.85
C ARG A 53 6.41 -11.29 -3.04
N ILE A 54 7.10 -10.15 -3.10
CA ILE A 54 8.07 -9.82 -4.14
C ILE A 54 9.32 -10.70 -3.99
N SER A 55 9.68 -11.41 -5.06
CA SER A 55 10.82 -12.32 -5.09
C SER A 55 12.17 -11.63 -4.91
N GLN A 56 13.16 -12.38 -4.42
CA GLN A 56 14.52 -11.88 -4.27
C GLN A 56 15.15 -11.53 -5.63
N ASP A 57 14.87 -12.31 -6.68
CA ASP A 57 15.35 -12.03 -8.03
C ASP A 57 14.86 -10.67 -8.55
N PHE A 58 13.58 -10.36 -8.29
CA PHE A 58 13.01 -9.06 -8.65
C PHE A 58 13.68 -7.92 -7.87
N ARG A 59 13.88 -8.09 -6.56
CA ARG A 59 14.59 -7.10 -5.72
C ARG A 59 16.03 -6.87 -6.20
N ASN A 60 16.74 -7.93 -6.59
CA ASN A 60 18.10 -7.84 -7.10
C ASN A 60 18.17 -7.11 -8.46
N GLN A 61 17.14 -7.24 -9.31
CA GLN A 61 17.01 -6.50 -10.56
C GLN A 61 16.65 -5.02 -10.36
N HIS A 62 16.04 -4.70 -9.21
CA HIS A 62 15.61 -3.35 -8.83
C HIS A 62 16.15 -2.92 -7.46
N PRO A 63 17.49 -2.78 -7.30
CA PRO A 63 18.13 -2.61 -6.00
C PRO A 63 17.80 -1.28 -5.30
N THR A 64 17.28 -0.28 -6.02
CA THR A 64 16.79 0.98 -5.42
C THR A 64 15.45 0.85 -4.69
N ILE A 65 14.77 -0.30 -4.84
CA ILE A 65 13.48 -0.60 -4.20
C ILE A 65 13.67 -1.58 -3.01
N ALA A 66 14.86 -2.19 -2.87
CA ALA A 66 15.17 -3.26 -1.93
C ALA A 66 15.80 -2.78 -0.63
#